data_AF-A0AAU3ZD82-F1
#
_entry.id   AF-A0AAU3ZD82-F1
#
_cell.length_a   1.000
_cell.length_b   1.000
_cell.length_c   1.000
_cell.angle_alpha   90.00
_cell.angle_beta   90.00
_cell.angle_gamma   90.00
#
_symmetry.space_group_name_H-M   'P 1'
#
loop_
_entity.id
_entity.type
_entity.pdbx_description
1 polymer ?
#
loop_
_entity_poly.entity_id
_entity_poly.type
_entity_poly.pdbx_seq_one_letter_code
_entity_poly.pdbx_strand_id
1 'polypeptide(L)'
;MGAAQADPAHNELKVTQSPAAMAASAGAAAGATCRVNAVVYNRSVACQTSQASVQVLRNGKEVGRATFTISHEMTLNKKSLKWSETTRVSKAAIAGSASGIRMATSVSCGSPCKATSHVSSHTLGSAFSGKVDYSDGVKKNKIHSSAAKYTFTFSKPGYTLGSFSYSSLGFRCDDSFWNAANTRRILSPGCVFPKYKPTLTTMSTLPDIAKNIRRIQGKGGHYGKPGSGHPLRRLTSDAKANANRRAVCGKVKPVPGKSCDEYPFARTYEGGTALPAASRGIAMVPATEQDKQGGRIIGFYKQERVMDKDGFWVAV
;
A
#
# COMPACT_ATOMS: atom_id res chain seq x y z
N MET A 1 -57.06 -13.17 -36.91
CA MET A 1 -56.67 -12.65 -35.59
C MET A 1 -55.24 -13.07 -35.33
N GLY A 2 -54.27 -12.16 -35.48
CA GLY A 2 -52.87 -12.45 -35.18
C GLY A 2 -52.64 -12.30 -33.68
N ALA A 3 -52.26 -13.38 -33.01
CA ALA A 3 -51.84 -13.31 -31.61
C ALA A 3 -50.54 -12.50 -31.55
N ALA A 4 -50.59 -11.31 -30.94
CA ALA A 4 -49.39 -10.57 -30.59
C ALA A 4 -48.59 -11.42 -29.59
N GLN A 5 -47.48 -11.97 -30.06
CA GLN A 5 -46.54 -12.73 -29.24
C GLN A 5 -45.88 -11.72 -28.29
N ALA A 6 -46.24 -11.78 -27.00
CA ALA A 6 -45.65 -10.90 -26.00
C ALA A 6 -44.12 -11.08 -26.01
N ASP A 7 -43.37 -9.98 -26.08
CA ASP A 7 -41.93 -10.01 -25.97
C ASP A 7 -41.53 -10.79 -24.70
N PRO A 8 -40.49 -11.66 -24.76
CA PRO A 8 -40.04 -12.40 -23.60
C PRO A 8 -39.74 -11.43 -22.44
N ALA A 9 -40.16 -11.80 -21.22
CA ALA A 9 -39.89 -10.99 -20.05
C ALA A 9 -38.38 -10.77 -19.87
N HIS A 10 -37.93 -9.51 -19.92
CA HIS A 10 -36.54 -9.13 -19.72
C HIS A 10 -36.24 -8.98 -18.22
N ASN A 11 -35.69 -10.03 -17.63
CA ASN A 11 -35.33 -10.08 -16.21
C ASN A 11 -33.82 -9.93 -16.03
N GLU A 12 -33.38 -8.92 -15.27
CA GLU A 12 -31.97 -8.58 -15.13
C GLU A 12 -31.57 -8.32 -13.67
N LEU A 13 -30.32 -8.66 -13.33
CA LEU A 13 -29.64 -8.17 -12.14
C LEU A 13 -28.71 -7.01 -12.49
N LYS A 14 -29.12 -5.78 -12.14
CA LYS A 14 -28.25 -4.62 -12.28
C LYS A 14 -27.43 -4.43 -11.00
N VAL A 15 -26.11 -4.41 -11.13
CA VAL A 15 -25.21 -4.36 -9.98
C VAL A 15 -24.36 -3.10 -9.97
N THR A 16 -24.14 -2.56 -8.78
CA THR A 16 -23.34 -1.34 -8.59
C THR A 16 -22.45 -1.46 -7.37
N GLN A 17 -21.28 -0.86 -7.44
CA GLN A 17 -20.33 -0.76 -6.33
C GLN A 17 -19.83 0.68 -6.20
N SER A 18 -19.83 1.21 -4.98
CA SER A 18 -19.32 2.55 -4.69
C SER A 18 -17.80 2.50 -4.52
N PRO A 19 -17.02 3.30 -5.28
CA PRO A 19 -15.57 3.35 -5.13
C PRO A 19 -15.13 3.66 -3.70
N ALA A 20 -14.00 3.06 -3.28
CA ALA A 20 -13.41 3.33 -1.98
C ALA A 20 -12.34 4.45 -2.08
N ALA A 21 -12.45 5.47 -1.23
CA ALA A 21 -11.49 6.56 -1.14
C ALA A 21 -10.21 6.12 -0.41
N MET A 22 -9.04 6.57 -0.87
CA MET A 22 -7.76 6.16 -0.29
C MET A 22 -7.43 6.99 0.96
N ALA A 23 -7.07 6.34 2.06
CA ALA A 23 -6.63 6.97 3.31
C ALA A 23 -5.44 6.22 3.92
N ALA A 24 -4.24 6.81 3.92
CA ALA A 24 -3.12 6.23 4.66
C ALA A 24 -3.39 6.30 6.16
N SER A 25 -3.10 5.22 6.92
CA SER A 25 -3.22 5.25 8.37
C SER A 25 -2.14 6.17 8.98
N ALA A 26 -2.45 6.75 10.15
CA ALA A 26 -1.55 7.69 10.84
C ALA A 26 -0.26 7.05 11.39
N GLY A 27 -0.07 5.73 11.25
CA GLY A 27 1.14 5.06 11.74
C GLY A 27 1.24 3.58 11.39
N ALA A 28 2.46 3.05 11.49
CA ALA A 28 2.80 1.65 11.21
C ALA A 28 2.31 0.65 12.29
N ALA A 29 2.04 1.14 13.51
CA ALA A 29 1.61 0.34 14.66
C ALA A 29 0.08 0.33 14.86
N ALA A 30 -0.64 1.31 14.30
CA ALA A 30 -2.10 1.27 14.30
C ALA A 30 -2.54 0.21 13.28
N GLY A 31 -3.31 -0.79 13.72
CA GLY A 31 -4.02 -1.68 12.80
C GLY A 31 -4.81 -0.83 11.80
N ALA A 32 -4.86 -1.26 10.54
CA ALA A 32 -5.67 -0.58 9.55
C ALA A 32 -7.16 -0.87 9.83
N THR A 33 -7.77 -0.11 10.74
CA THR A 33 -9.19 -0.26 11.06
C THR A 33 -10.02 0.08 9.82
N CYS A 34 -10.88 -0.85 9.43
CA CYS A 34 -11.76 -0.70 8.28
C CYS A 34 -12.70 0.50 8.44
N ARG A 35 -12.90 1.23 7.34
CA ARG A 35 -13.86 2.32 7.23
C ARG A 35 -14.63 2.15 5.92
N VAL A 36 -15.96 2.32 5.98
CA VAL A 36 -16.84 2.16 4.82
C VAL A 36 -16.42 3.13 3.71
N ASN A 37 -16.38 2.63 2.47
CA ASN A 37 -15.94 3.36 1.28
C ASN A 37 -14.55 3.96 1.43
N ALA A 38 -13.67 3.30 2.17
CA ALA A 38 -12.28 3.71 2.34
C ALA A 38 -11.31 2.53 2.20
N VAL A 39 -10.10 2.86 1.74
CA VAL A 39 -8.92 2.02 1.79
C VAL A 39 -8.00 2.59 2.87
N VAL A 40 -8.01 1.99 4.06
CA VAL A 40 -7.12 2.33 5.18
C VAL A 40 -5.91 1.43 5.12
N TYR A 41 -4.69 1.96 5.12
CA TYR A 41 -3.50 1.12 4.97
C TYR A 41 -2.24 1.66 5.64
N ASN A 42 -1.39 0.74 6.08
CA ASN A 42 -0.01 0.99 6.46
C ASN A 42 0.96 0.22 5.53
N ARG A 43 2.22 0.02 5.93
CA ARG A 43 3.23 -0.64 5.08
C ARG A 43 2.94 -2.11 4.81
N SER A 44 2.20 -2.81 5.67
CA SER A 44 1.93 -4.25 5.56
C SER A 44 0.48 -4.65 5.72
N VAL A 45 -0.42 -3.75 6.12
CA VAL A 45 -1.84 -4.03 6.27
C VAL A 45 -2.64 -3.05 5.43
N ALA A 46 -3.66 -3.54 4.73
CA ALA A 46 -4.68 -2.73 4.07
C ALA A 46 -6.06 -3.28 4.44
N CYS A 47 -6.97 -2.39 4.84
CA CYS A 47 -8.39 -2.66 4.85
C CYS A 47 -9.10 -1.82 3.79
N GLN A 48 -9.83 -2.47 2.89
CA GLN A 48 -10.67 -1.84 1.86
C GLN A 48 -12.11 -2.26 2.09
N THR A 49 -13.01 -1.30 2.32
CA THR A 49 -14.45 -1.57 2.40
C THR A 49 -15.20 -0.82 1.31
N SER A 50 -16.04 -1.53 0.57
CA SER A 50 -16.86 -1.00 -0.51
C SER A 50 -18.33 -1.30 -0.26
N GLN A 51 -19.21 -0.32 -0.46
CA GLN A 51 -20.65 -0.55 -0.53
C GLN A 51 -21.03 -1.12 -1.91
N ALA A 52 -21.96 -2.07 -1.92
CA ALA A 52 -22.48 -2.69 -3.13
C ALA A 52 -24.00 -2.83 -3.07
N SER A 53 -24.63 -2.86 -4.24
CA SER A 53 -26.06 -3.17 -4.38
C SER A 53 -26.38 -3.98 -5.62
N VAL A 54 -27.40 -4.82 -5.50
CA VAL A 54 -27.98 -5.61 -6.60
C VAL A 54 -29.45 -5.23 -6.72
N GLN A 55 -29.82 -4.64 -7.85
CA GLN A 55 -31.20 -4.36 -8.22
C GLN A 55 -31.76 -5.53 -9.03
N VAL A 56 -32.97 -5.95 -8.69
CA VAL A 56 -33.74 -6.96 -9.43
C VAL A 56 -34.71 -6.22 -10.35
N LEU A 57 -34.47 -6.32 -11.65
CA LEU A 57 -35.29 -5.65 -12.66
C LEU A 57 -36.18 -6.67 -13.38
N ARG A 58 -37.47 -6.36 -13.51
CA ARG A 58 -38.40 -7.06 -14.41
C ARG A 58 -38.91 -6.06 -15.45
N ASN A 59 -38.65 -6.32 -16.72
CA ASN A 59 -39.00 -5.44 -17.83
C ASN A 59 -38.53 -3.99 -17.58
N GLY A 60 -37.29 -3.83 -17.11
CA GLY A 60 -36.67 -2.54 -16.79
C GLY A 60 -37.13 -1.87 -15.49
N LYS A 61 -38.16 -2.40 -14.80
CA LYS A 61 -38.67 -1.85 -13.53
C LYS A 61 -38.05 -2.56 -12.34
N GLU A 62 -37.59 -1.80 -11.35
CA GLU A 62 -37.05 -2.36 -10.10
C GLU A 62 -38.17 -2.98 -9.26
N VAL A 63 -38.03 -4.28 -8.98
CA VAL A 63 -38.97 -5.06 -8.15
C VAL A 63 -38.34 -5.57 -6.86
N GLY A 64 -37.06 -5.26 -6.63
CA GLY A 64 -36.34 -5.62 -5.42
C GLY A 64 -34.90 -5.11 -5.41
N ARG A 65 -34.32 -5.01 -4.21
CA ARG A 65 -32.94 -4.57 -4.01
C ARG A 65 -32.29 -5.29 -2.85
N ALA A 66 -31.02 -5.65 -3.02
CA ALA A 66 -30.13 -6.03 -1.93
C ALA A 66 -29.02 -5.00 -1.79
N THR A 67 -28.73 -4.54 -0.58
CA THR A 67 -27.59 -3.65 -0.28
C THR A 67 -26.73 -4.22 0.83
N PHE A 68 -25.41 -4.12 0.70
CA PHE A 68 -24.44 -4.69 1.64
C PHE A 68 -23.07 -4.02 1.46
N THR A 69 -22.12 -4.35 2.34
CA THR A 69 -20.71 -3.96 2.20
C THR A 69 -19.82 -5.18 2.04
N ILE A 70 -18.76 -5.03 1.26
CA ILE A 70 -17.67 -5.99 1.12
C ILE A 70 -16.42 -5.37 1.74
N SER A 71 -15.79 -6.05 2.69
CA SER A 71 -14.54 -5.63 3.31
C SER A 71 -13.43 -6.64 3.05
N HIS A 72 -12.25 -6.15 2.65
CA HIS A 72 -11.03 -6.92 2.45
C HIS A 72 -10.00 -6.47 3.47
N GLU A 73 -9.51 -7.38 4.30
CA GLU A 73 -8.40 -7.15 5.23
C GLU A 73 -7.18 -7.96 4.77
N MET A 74 -6.26 -7.31 4.06
CA MET A 74 -5.05 -7.93 3.52
C MET A 74 -3.85 -7.63 4.43
N THR A 75 -3.14 -8.67 4.85
CA THR A 75 -1.93 -8.55 5.67
C THR A 75 -0.74 -9.14 4.92
N LEU A 76 0.07 -8.28 4.31
CA LEU A 76 1.34 -8.64 3.65
C LEU A 76 2.41 -9.01 4.68
N ASN A 77 3.36 -9.84 4.27
CA ASN A 77 4.47 -10.24 5.11
C ASN A 77 5.79 -9.65 4.59
N LYS A 78 6.45 -8.82 5.40
CA LYS A 78 7.74 -8.20 5.06
C LYS A 78 8.91 -9.20 4.96
N LYS A 79 8.71 -10.47 5.33
CA LYS A 79 9.73 -11.53 5.33
C LYS A 79 9.25 -12.83 4.66
N SER A 80 8.11 -12.80 3.95
CA SER A 80 7.60 -13.95 3.20
C SER A 80 6.91 -13.50 1.91
N LEU A 81 6.99 -14.32 0.87
CA LEU A 81 6.23 -14.15 -0.37
C LEU A 81 4.83 -14.73 -0.30
N LYS A 82 4.44 -15.27 0.87
CA LYS A 82 3.10 -15.78 1.14
C LYS A 82 2.38 -14.87 2.13
N TRP A 83 1.13 -14.58 1.85
CA TRP A 83 0.28 -13.77 2.70
C TRP A 83 -1.19 -14.13 2.54
N SER A 84 -2.04 -13.53 3.35
CA SER A 84 -3.48 -13.79 3.31
C SER A 84 -4.31 -12.52 3.40
N GLU A 85 -5.56 -12.65 2.98
CA GLU A 85 -6.61 -11.67 3.09
C GLU A 85 -7.87 -12.31 3.66
N THR A 86 -8.59 -11.58 4.50
CA THR A 86 -9.95 -11.95 4.90
C THR A 86 -10.97 -11.09 4.15
N THR A 87 -11.89 -11.74 3.45
CA THR A 87 -13.04 -11.10 2.79
C THR A 87 -14.26 -11.29 3.67
N ARG A 88 -14.99 -10.21 3.97
CA ARG A 88 -16.27 -10.27 4.67
C ARG A 88 -17.33 -9.55 3.87
N VAL A 89 -18.52 -10.13 3.87
CA VAL A 89 -19.73 -9.53 3.32
C VAL A 89 -20.70 -9.34 4.48
N SER A 90 -21.18 -8.11 4.66
CA SER A 90 -22.13 -7.79 5.71
C SER A 90 -23.45 -8.52 5.51
N LYS A 91 -24.30 -8.53 6.54
CA LYS A 91 -25.72 -8.85 6.37
C LYS A 91 -26.29 -7.95 5.27
N ALA A 92 -27.03 -8.54 4.34
CA ALA A 92 -27.65 -7.79 3.26
C ALA A 92 -29.00 -7.24 3.72
N ALA A 93 -29.25 -5.94 3.50
CA ALA A 93 -30.58 -5.39 3.60
C ALA A 93 -31.33 -5.71 2.29
N ILE A 94 -32.35 -6.56 2.40
CA ILE A 94 -33.12 -7.11 1.28
C ILE A 94 -34.52 -6.51 1.29
N ALA A 95 -34.94 -5.99 0.14
CA ALA A 95 -36.29 -5.47 -0.10
C ALA A 95 -36.89 -6.07 -1.38
N GLY A 96 -38.22 -6.26 -1.38
CA GLY A 96 -38.97 -6.80 -2.52
C GLY A 96 -38.48 -8.18 -2.96
N SER A 97 -38.36 -8.38 -4.27
CA SER A 97 -38.02 -9.68 -4.90
C SER A 97 -36.52 -10.05 -4.84
N ALA A 98 -35.71 -9.40 -4.01
CA ALA A 98 -34.26 -9.60 -3.96
C ALA A 98 -33.77 -10.82 -3.15
N SER A 99 -34.65 -11.54 -2.46
CA SER A 99 -34.30 -12.80 -1.81
C SER A 99 -33.80 -13.85 -2.80
N GLY A 100 -32.86 -14.71 -2.37
CA GLY A 100 -32.36 -15.82 -3.19
C GLY A 100 -31.30 -15.46 -4.24
N ILE A 101 -30.77 -14.23 -4.23
CA ILE A 101 -29.60 -13.85 -5.04
C ILE A 101 -28.37 -14.60 -4.50
N ARG A 102 -27.65 -15.33 -5.35
CA ARG A 102 -26.38 -15.97 -5.01
C ARG A 102 -25.22 -15.09 -5.47
N MET A 103 -24.19 -14.99 -4.65
CA MET A 103 -22.94 -14.33 -4.95
C MET A 103 -21.83 -15.37 -5.09
N ALA A 104 -20.97 -15.21 -6.09
CA ALA A 104 -19.72 -15.94 -6.27
C ALA A 104 -18.56 -14.95 -6.34
N THR A 105 -17.40 -15.33 -5.80
CA THR A 105 -16.19 -14.49 -5.77
C THR A 105 -15.05 -15.20 -6.47
N SER A 106 -14.39 -14.52 -7.42
CA SER A 106 -13.10 -14.96 -7.96
C SER A 106 -12.05 -13.87 -7.74
N VAL A 107 -10.80 -14.31 -7.51
CA VAL A 107 -9.68 -13.42 -7.19
C VAL A 107 -8.47 -13.81 -8.01
N SER A 108 -7.79 -12.81 -8.59
CA SER A 108 -6.50 -12.99 -9.26
C SER A 108 -5.51 -11.92 -8.81
N CYS A 109 -4.21 -12.12 -9.02
CA CYS A 109 -3.19 -11.16 -8.61
C CYS A 109 -2.03 -10.96 -9.60
N GLY A 110 -2.19 -11.43 -10.84
CA GLY A 110 -1.20 -11.28 -11.92
C GLY A 110 0.05 -12.16 -11.74
N SER A 111 0.58 -12.73 -12.82
CA SER A 111 1.78 -13.58 -12.77
C SER A 111 3.03 -12.77 -12.39
N PRO A 112 3.92 -13.28 -11.51
CA PRO A 112 3.98 -14.64 -10.96
C PRO A 112 3.22 -14.85 -9.64
N CYS A 113 2.35 -13.93 -9.25
CA CYS A 113 1.48 -14.10 -8.09
C CYS A 113 0.34 -15.09 -8.38
N LYS A 114 0.07 -15.94 -7.40
CA LYS A 114 -1.05 -16.87 -7.35
C LYS A 114 -1.98 -16.47 -6.21
N ALA A 115 -3.28 -16.44 -6.49
CA ALA A 115 -4.33 -16.21 -5.50
C ALA A 115 -5.23 -17.46 -5.44
N THR A 116 -5.47 -17.95 -4.24
CA THR A 116 -6.36 -19.08 -3.96
C THR A 116 -7.52 -18.57 -3.11
N SER A 117 -8.71 -18.49 -3.71
CA SER A 117 -9.92 -18.04 -3.02
C SER A 117 -10.59 -19.20 -2.29
N HIS A 118 -10.82 -19.03 -1.00
CA HIS A 118 -11.64 -19.88 -0.14
C HIS A 118 -12.95 -19.17 0.25
N VAL A 119 -13.42 -18.24 -0.59
CA VAL A 119 -14.72 -17.58 -0.43
C VAL A 119 -15.76 -18.39 -1.19
N SER A 120 -16.53 -19.21 -0.47
CA SER A 120 -17.59 -20.04 -1.05
C SER A 120 -18.70 -19.19 -1.66
N SER A 121 -19.39 -19.73 -2.68
CA SER A 121 -20.63 -19.11 -3.17
C SER A 121 -21.68 -19.10 -2.05
N HIS A 122 -22.37 -17.97 -1.90
CA HIS A 122 -23.31 -17.76 -0.80
C HIS A 122 -24.58 -17.05 -1.27
N THR A 123 -25.72 -17.39 -0.67
CA THR A 123 -26.96 -16.64 -0.89
C THR A 123 -26.93 -15.38 -0.05
N LEU A 124 -27.21 -14.22 -0.65
CA LEU A 124 -27.28 -12.95 0.08
C LEU A 124 -28.40 -13.01 1.13
N GLY A 125 -28.10 -12.51 2.33
CA GLY A 125 -29.00 -12.50 3.47
C GLY A 125 -28.18 -12.32 4.74
N SER A 126 -27.72 -13.41 5.32
CA SER A 126 -26.79 -13.41 6.46
C SER A 126 -25.40 -12.91 6.06
N ALA A 127 -24.66 -12.37 7.03
CA ALA A 127 -23.25 -12.05 6.84
C ALA A 127 -22.43 -13.33 6.63
N PHE A 128 -21.38 -13.26 5.82
CA PHE A 128 -20.46 -14.37 5.62
C PHE A 128 -19.04 -13.85 5.38
N SER A 129 -18.06 -14.75 5.54
CA SER A 129 -16.65 -14.45 5.34
C SER A 129 -15.92 -15.61 4.68
N GLY A 130 -14.81 -15.30 4.04
CA GLY A 130 -13.87 -16.28 3.53
C GLY A 130 -12.46 -15.72 3.48
N LYS A 131 -11.51 -16.58 3.14
CA LYS A 131 -10.09 -16.23 3.10
C LYS A 131 -9.60 -16.29 1.66
N VAL A 132 -8.62 -15.46 1.33
CA VAL A 132 -7.83 -15.59 0.10
C VAL A 132 -6.37 -15.73 0.50
N ASP A 133 -5.74 -16.81 0.05
CA ASP A 133 -4.31 -17.05 0.24
C ASP A 133 -3.53 -16.66 -1.01
N TYR A 134 -2.41 -15.99 -0.83
CA TYR A 134 -1.57 -15.50 -1.91
C TYR A 134 -0.15 -16.02 -1.79
N SER A 135 0.49 -16.23 -2.94
CA SER A 135 1.91 -16.54 -3.04
C SER A 135 2.51 -15.87 -4.27
N ASP A 136 3.63 -15.18 -4.10
CA ASP A 136 4.36 -14.53 -5.20
C ASP A 136 5.62 -15.33 -5.59
N GLY A 137 5.87 -15.46 -6.89
CA GLY A 137 7.02 -16.15 -7.47
C GLY A 137 8.17 -15.23 -7.90
N VAL A 138 8.29 -14.02 -7.35
CA VAL A 138 9.36 -13.07 -7.71
C VAL A 138 10.74 -13.71 -7.62
N LYS A 139 11.54 -13.51 -8.66
CA LYS A 139 12.89 -14.10 -8.79
C LYS A 139 13.93 -13.31 -8.00
N LYS A 140 15.10 -13.92 -7.79
CA LYS A 140 16.30 -13.28 -7.21
C LYS A 140 16.58 -11.92 -7.87
N ASN A 141 16.79 -10.89 -7.05
CA ASN A 141 17.04 -9.50 -7.46
C ASN A 141 15.95 -8.88 -8.34
N LYS A 142 14.74 -9.40 -8.28
CA LYS A 142 13.60 -8.82 -8.97
C LYS A 142 12.60 -8.24 -7.99
N ILE A 143 11.78 -7.38 -8.57
CA ILE A 143 10.65 -6.72 -7.95
C ILE A 143 9.44 -7.10 -8.80
N HIS A 144 8.34 -7.45 -8.16
CA HIS A 144 7.04 -7.62 -8.79
C HIS A 144 6.04 -6.68 -8.09
N SER A 145 5.33 -5.87 -8.87
CA SER A 145 4.28 -4.98 -8.37
C SER A 145 2.96 -5.36 -9.02
N SER A 146 1.92 -5.55 -8.21
CA SER A 146 0.61 -5.97 -8.68
C SER A 146 -0.49 -5.52 -7.70
N ALA A 147 -1.73 -5.89 -7.98
CA ALA A 147 -2.87 -5.75 -7.10
C ALA A 147 -3.73 -7.01 -7.20
N ALA A 148 -4.49 -7.33 -6.15
CA ALA A 148 -5.54 -8.33 -6.26
C ALA A 148 -6.71 -7.74 -7.06
N LYS A 149 -7.21 -8.47 -8.04
CA LYS A 149 -8.43 -8.15 -8.79
C LYS A 149 -9.53 -9.07 -8.30
N TYR A 150 -10.57 -8.48 -7.72
CA TYR A 150 -11.76 -9.16 -7.26
C TYR A 150 -12.83 -9.07 -8.34
N THR A 151 -13.50 -10.19 -8.61
CA THR A 151 -14.67 -10.24 -9.48
C THR A 151 -15.80 -10.91 -8.72
N PHE A 152 -16.93 -10.22 -8.64
CA PHE A 152 -18.14 -10.70 -7.99
C PHE A 152 -19.21 -10.94 -9.05
N THR A 153 -19.76 -12.15 -9.06
CA THR A 153 -20.85 -12.54 -9.96
C THR A 153 -22.09 -12.83 -9.14
N PHE A 154 -23.23 -12.34 -9.60
CA PHE A 154 -24.52 -12.47 -8.96
C PHE A 154 -25.48 -13.22 -9.86
N SER A 155 -26.18 -14.20 -9.31
CA SER A 155 -27.15 -15.02 -10.02
C SER A 155 -28.46 -15.14 -9.27
N LYS A 156 -29.56 -15.24 -10.01
CA LYS A 156 -30.90 -15.50 -9.51
C LYS A 156 -31.67 -16.27 -10.60
N PRO A 157 -32.37 -17.37 -10.27
CA PRO A 157 -33.12 -18.15 -11.27
C PRO A 157 -34.08 -17.27 -12.08
N GLY A 158 -34.02 -17.36 -13.40
CA GLY A 158 -34.85 -16.58 -14.32
C GLY A 158 -34.39 -15.14 -14.56
N TYR A 159 -33.19 -14.74 -14.11
CA TYR A 159 -32.59 -13.43 -14.35
C TYR A 159 -31.21 -13.59 -15.00
N THR A 160 -30.82 -12.61 -15.83
CA THR A 160 -29.44 -12.53 -16.34
C THR A 160 -28.43 -12.28 -15.22
N LEU A 161 -27.19 -12.74 -15.42
CA LEU A 161 -26.12 -12.57 -14.45
C LEU A 161 -25.71 -11.10 -14.32
N GLY A 162 -25.55 -10.64 -13.08
CA GLY A 162 -24.91 -9.37 -12.77
C GLY A 162 -23.45 -9.58 -12.37
N SER A 163 -22.55 -8.64 -12.70
CA SER A 163 -21.17 -8.70 -12.20
C SER A 163 -20.51 -7.33 -12.06
N PHE A 164 -19.55 -7.22 -11.15
CA PHE A 164 -18.61 -6.10 -11.10
C PHE A 164 -17.23 -6.59 -10.67
N SER A 165 -16.21 -5.78 -10.96
CA SER A 165 -14.84 -6.01 -10.51
C SER A 165 -14.20 -4.73 -9.99
N TYR A 166 -13.30 -4.88 -9.02
CA TYR A 166 -12.40 -3.81 -8.59
C TYR A 166 -11.08 -4.41 -8.10
N SER A 167 -10.06 -3.55 -7.94
CA SER A 167 -8.74 -3.95 -7.49
C SER A 167 -8.48 -3.54 -6.03
N SER A 168 -7.58 -4.26 -5.38
CA SER A 168 -7.00 -3.88 -4.09
C SER A 168 -6.07 -2.67 -4.22
N LEU A 169 -5.59 -2.18 -3.08
CA LEU A 169 -4.36 -1.40 -3.05
C LEU A 169 -3.22 -2.19 -3.69
N GLY A 170 -2.43 -1.52 -4.53
CA GLY A 170 -1.26 -2.13 -5.16
C GLY A 170 -0.20 -2.51 -4.11
N PHE A 171 0.29 -3.73 -4.19
CA PHE A 171 1.37 -4.27 -3.37
C PHE A 171 2.62 -4.52 -4.23
N ARG A 172 3.76 -4.67 -3.56
CA ARG A 172 5.04 -5.02 -4.17
C ARG A 172 5.67 -6.15 -3.38
N CYS A 173 6.07 -7.20 -4.08
CA CYS A 173 6.90 -8.28 -3.57
C CYS A 173 8.30 -8.20 -4.17
N ASP A 174 9.33 -8.53 -3.39
CA ASP A 174 10.72 -8.43 -3.85
C ASP A 174 11.67 -9.43 -3.17
N ASP A 175 12.73 -9.80 -3.91
CA ASP A 175 13.91 -10.50 -3.40
C ASP A 175 15.18 -9.68 -3.71
N SER A 176 15.23 -8.41 -3.29
CA SER A 176 16.33 -7.49 -3.69
C SER A 176 17.28 -7.07 -2.56
N PHE A 177 17.15 -7.63 -1.36
CA PHE A 177 18.06 -7.35 -0.24
C PHE A 177 19.20 -8.37 -0.20
N TRP A 178 20.20 -8.15 -1.05
CA TRP A 178 21.41 -8.96 -1.15
C TRP A 178 22.65 -8.17 -0.75
N ASN A 179 23.74 -8.85 -0.39
CA ASN A 179 25.05 -8.22 -0.18
C ASN A 179 25.61 -7.63 -1.48
N ALA A 180 26.63 -6.77 -1.36
CA ALA A 180 27.24 -6.09 -2.50
C ALA A 180 27.76 -7.08 -3.57
N ALA A 181 28.30 -8.22 -3.15
CA ALA A 181 28.75 -9.30 -4.05
C ALA A 181 27.59 -10.11 -4.67
N ASN A 182 26.35 -9.85 -4.27
CA ASN A 182 25.15 -10.54 -4.75
C ASN A 182 25.16 -12.08 -4.58
N THR A 183 25.85 -12.55 -3.54
CA THR A 183 26.01 -13.96 -3.22
C THR A 183 25.12 -14.41 -2.06
N ARG A 184 24.72 -13.50 -1.16
CA ARG A 184 23.96 -13.83 0.05
C ARG A 184 22.82 -12.85 0.29
N ARG A 185 21.64 -13.39 0.67
CA ARG A 185 20.51 -12.59 1.16
C ARG A 185 20.85 -11.94 2.50
N ILE A 186 20.61 -10.64 2.60
CA ILE A 186 20.65 -9.87 3.85
C ILE A 186 19.29 -9.89 4.54
N LEU A 187 18.21 -9.98 3.75
CA LEU A 187 16.84 -10.07 4.24
C LEU A 187 16.06 -11.06 3.36
N SER A 188 15.19 -11.84 3.97
CA SER A 188 14.29 -12.73 3.23
C SER A 188 13.43 -11.93 2.23
N PRO A 189 12.99 -12.57 1.13
CA PRO A 189 12.00 -11.97 0.24
C PRO A 189 10.73 -11.59 1.01
N GLY A 190 10.01 -10.56 0.55
CA GLY A 190 8.82 -10.10 1.25
C GLY A 190 8.00 -9.11 0.45
N CYS A 191 6.81 -8.80 0.96
CA CYS A 191 5.85 -7.92 0.32
C CYS A 191 5.46 -6.73 1.21
N VAL A 192 5.18 -5.58 0.58
CA VAL A 192 4.74 -4.33 1.23
C VAL A 192 3.74 -3.58 0.34
N PHE A 193 3.02 -2.63 0.93
CA PHE A 193 2.25 -1.63 0.20
C PHE A 193 3.15 -0.40 -0.08
N PRO A 194 3.74 -0.25 -1.29
CA PRO A 194 4.74 0.78 -1.58
C PRO A 194 4.17 2.22 -1.59
N LYS A 195 2.83 2.34 -1.70
CA LYS A 195 2.15 3.64 -1.61
C LYS A 195 2.31 4.27 -0.22
N TYR A 196 2.36 3.46 0.84
CA TYR A 196 2.60 3.95 2.20
C TYR A 196 4.06 4.40 2.35
N LYS A 197 4.25 5.64 2.83
CA LYS A 197 5.56 6.24 3.08
C LYS A 197 5.88 6.09 4.57
N PRO A 198 6.76 5.15 4.96
CA PRO A 198 7.09 4.93 6.36
C PRO A 198 7.86 6.12 6.94
N THR A 199 7.82 6.29 8.26
CA THR A 199 8.49 7.39 8.96
C THR A 199 9.68 6.87 9.76
N LEU A 200 10.86 7.41 9.50
CA LEU A 200 12.07 7.20 10.29
C LEU A 200 11.99 8.08 11.55
N THR A 201 11.60 7.49 12.66
CA THR A 201 11.42 8.19 13.96
C THR A 201 12.68 8.19 14.83
N THR A 202 13.60 7.27 14.57
CA THR A 202 14.80 7.08 15.41
C THR A 202 15.80 8.22 15.31
N MET A 203 15.62 9.19 14.41
CA MET A 203 16.47 10.39 14.36
C MET A 203 16.23 11.31 15.56
N SER A 204 15.01 11.31 16.14
CA SER A 204 14.64 12.14 17.30
C SER A 204 15.53 11.96 18.53
N THR A 205 16.21 10.82 18.68
CA THR A 205 17.08 10.52 19.83
C THR A 205 18.57 10.76 19.55
N LEU A 206 18.91 11.44 18.46
CA LEU A 206 20.26 11.91 18.12
C LEU A 206 20.24 13.45 18.22
N PRO A 207 20.74 14.06 19.30
CA PRO A 207 20.44 15.47 19.61
C PRO A 207 20.95 16.46 18.56
N ASP A 208 22.21 16.33 18.11
CA ASP A 208 22.80 17.26 17.14
C ASP A 208 22.23 17.05 15.73
N ILE A 209 21.98 15.80 15.36
CA ILE A 209 21.36 15.41 14.10
C ILE A 209 19.89 15.84 14.06
N ALA A 210 19.12 15.58 15.12
CA ALA A 210 17.73 16.01 15.24
C ALA A 210 17.62 17.53 15.14
N LYS A 211 18.53 18.26 15.80
CA LYS A 211 18.61 19.73 15.70
C LYS A 211 18.87 20.17 14.26
N ASN A 212 19.80 19.54 13.53
CA ASN A 212 20.04 19.84 12.12
C ASN A 212 18.79 19.57 11.27
N ILE A 213 18.21 18.37 11.36
CA ILE A 213 17.02 17.98 10.61
C ILE A 213 15.87 18.94 10.88
N ARG A 214 15.58 19.26 12.15
CA ARG A 214 14.49 20.17 12.53
C ARG A 214 14.70 21.57 11.96
N ARG A 215 15.93 22.07 11.98
CA ARG A 215 16.29 23.37 11.40
C ARG A 215 16.05 23.40 9.89
N ILE A 216 16.39 22.35 9.16
CA ILE A 216 16.21 22.29 7.70
C ILE A 216 14.75 22.02 7.34
N GLN A 217 14.06 21.11 8.02
CA GLN A 217 12.63 20.88 7.85
C GLN A 217 11.77 22.09 8.22
N GLY A 218 12.25 22.97 9.10
CA GLY A 218 11.60 24.24 9.44
C GLY A 218 11.77 25.34 8.38
N LYS A 219 12.58 25.10 7.35
CA LYS A 219 12.87 26.03 6.26
C LYS A 219 12.47 25.40 4.92
N GLY A 220 12.49 26.21 3.86
CA GLY A 220 12.14 25.92 2.46
C GLY A 220 11.67 24.50 2.12
N GLY A 221 10.43 24.36 1.64
CA GLY A 221 9.89 23.13 1.06
C GLY A 221 9.65 21.97 2.04
N HIS A 222 10.13 22.04 3.29
CA HIS A 222 9.84 21.08 4.35
C HIS A 222 10.12 19.61 4.00
N TYR A 223 11.11 19.38 3.11
CA TYR A 223 11.44 18.05 2.60
C TYR A 223 11.70 17.04 3.72
N GLY A 224 11.10 15.86 3.59
CA GLY A 224 11.18 14.77 4.55
C GLY A 224 10.32 14.95 5.81
N LYS A 225 9.71 16.12 6.05
CA LYS A 225 8.81 16.34 7.19
C LYS A 225 7.47 15.64 6.95
N PRO A 226 6.96 14.80 7.89
CA PRO A 226 5.64 14.20 7.77
C PRO A 226 4.56 15.22 7.45
N GLY A 227 3.70 14.92 6.46
CA GLY A 227 2.57 15.78 6.06
C GLY A 227 2.94 16.97 5.16
N SER A 228 4.21 17.20 4.84
CA SER A 228 4.64 18.32 3.98
C SER A 228 4.32 18.18 2.49
N GLY A 229 3.94 16.98 2.04
CA GLY A 229 3.83 16.65 0.60
C GLY A 229 5.16 16.33 -0.09
N HIS A 230 6.31 16.49 0.58
CA HIS A 230 7.64 16.30 0.00
C HIS A 230 8.44 15.21 0.72
N PRO A 231 8.14 13.91 0.54
CA PRO A 231 8.91 12.84 1.19
C PRO A 231 10.33 12.76 0.62
N LEU A 232 11.28 12.27 1.42
CA LEU A 232 12.59 11.90 0.90
C LEU A 232 12.47 10.58 0.13
N ARG A 233 13.24 10.40 -0.93
CA ARG A 233 13.27 9.17 -1.72
C ARG A 233 14.63 8.51 -1.59
N ARG A 234 14.65 7.22 -1.23
CA ARG A 234 15.90 6.47 -1.09
C ARG A 234 16.65 6.41 -2.43
N LEU A 235 17.96 6.64 -2.37
CA LEU A 235 18.89 6.48 -3.48
C LEU A 235 19.83 5.31 -3.18
N THR A 236 19.89 4.31 -4.06
CA THR A 236 20.75 3.12 -3.87
C THR A 236 22.12 3.21 -4.53
N SER A 237 22.33 4.13 -5.46
CA SER A 237 23.62 4.31 -6.15
C SER A 237 24.69 4.89 -5.21
N ASP A 238 25.75 4.13 -4.96
CA ASP A 238 26.89 4.58 -4.14
C ASP A 238 27.65 5.74 -4.77
N ALA A 239 27.84 5.72 -6.10
CA ALA A 239 28.48 6.81 -6.82
C ALA A 239 27.73 8.14 -6.63
N LYS A 240 26.39 8.12 -6.76
CA LYS A 240 25.57 9.32 -6.54
C LYS A 240 25.53 9.75 -5.08
N ALA A 241 25.46 8.80 -4.14
CA ALA A 241 25.52 9.12 -2.72
C ALA A 241 26.86 9.78 -2.34
N ASN A 242 27.98 9.30 -2.90
CA ASN A 242 29.29 9.89 -2.69
C ASN A 242 29.40 11.28 -3.33
N ALA A 243 28.84 11.48 -4.52
CA ALA A 243 28.74 12.79 -5.14
C ALA A 243 27.93 13.77 -4.28
N ASN A 244 26.76 13.34 -3.79
CA ASN A 244 25.92 14.13 -2.88
C ASN A 244 26.69 14.58 -1.64
N ARG A 245 27.39 13.65 -0.97
CA ARG A 245 28.20 13.97 0.21
C ARG A 245 29.34 14.93 -0.13
N ARG A 246 30.09 14.67 -1.21
CA ARG A 246 31.24 15.50 -1.61
C ARG A 246 30.80 16.92 -1.95
N ALA A 247 29.61 17.10 -2.54
CA ALA A 247 29.09 18.41 -2.91
C ALA A 247 28.82 19.34 -1.72
N VAL A 248 28.46 18.80 -0.54
CA VAL A 248 28.09 19.61 0.65
C VAL A 248 29.11 19.52 1.77
N CYS A 249 29.74 18.37 1.96
CA CYS A 249 30.72 18.13 3.02
C CYS A 249 32.18 18.12 2.53
N GLY A 250 32.44 18.07 1.22
CA GLY A 250 33.80 17.87 0.68
C GLY A 250 34.77 19.04 0.88
N LYS A 251 34.26 20.24 1.19
CA LYS A 251 35.07 21.44 1.48
C LYS A 251 35.04 21.86 2.96
N VAL A 252 34.38 21.07 3.81
CA VAL A 252 34.24 21.38 5.23
C VAL A 252 35.56 21.08 5.94
N LYS A 253 36.06 22.05 6.71
CA LYS A 253 37.29 21.86 7.49
C LYS A 253 37.06 20.76 8.54
N PRO A 254 37.96 19.76 8.65
CA PRO A 254 37.88 18.75 9.69
C PRO A 254 37.82 19.40 11.08
N VAL A 255 36.93 18.90 11.93
CA VAL A 255 36.83 19.29 13.34
C VAL A 255 37.09 18.04 14.18
N PRO A 256 38.08 18.05 15.11
CA PRO A 256 38.37 16.89 15.93
C PRO A 256 37.13 16.33 16.64
N GLY A 257 36.94 15.01 16.55
CA GLY A 257 35.79 14.30 17.14
C GLY A 257 34.43 14.53 16.46
N LYS A 258 34.37 15.31 15.37
CA LYS A 258 33.12 15.60 14.66
C LYS A 258 33.16 15.13 13.20
N SER A 259 31.97 14.86 12.67
CA SER A 259 31.71 14.56 11.28
C SER A 259 30.71 15.54 10.68
N CYS A 260 30.77 15.75 9.37
CA CYS A 260 29.80 16.54 8.64
C CYS A 260 28.54 15.69 8.42
N ASP A 261 27.43 16.09 9.05
CA ASP A 261 26.08 15.57 8.79
C ASP A 261 25.40 16.43 7.73
N GLU A 262 24.66 15.79 6.81
CA GLU A 262 23.92 16.45 5.74
C GLU A 262 22.43 16.13 5.77
N TYR A 263 21.58 17.15 5.61
CA TYR A 263 20.15 16.98 5.37
C TYR A 263 19.68 17.79 4.16
N PRO A 264 18.94 17.20 3.20
CA PRO A 264 18.57 15.78 3.14
C PRO A 264 19.77 14.82 3.01
N PHE A 265 19.60 13.59 3.49
CA PHE A 265 20.69 12.61 3.58
C PHE A 265 21.32 12.34 2.20
N ALA A 266 22.64 12.11 2.14
CA ALA A 266 23.31 11.84 0.86
C ALA A 266 22.75 10.61 0.11
N ARG A 267 22.22 9.61 0.83
CA ARG A 267 21.53 8.43 0.25
C ARG A 267 20.05 8.69 -0.06
N THR A 268 19.70 9.91 -0.43
CA THR A 268 18.39 10.30 -0.96
C THR A 268 18.53 11.06 -2.27
N TYR A 269 17.48 11.06 -3.09
CA TYR A 269 17.46 11.83 -4.34
C TYR A 269 17.43 13.34 -4.10
N GLU A 270 16.99 13.75 -2.91
CA GLU A 270 16.96 15.15 -2.45
C GLU A 270 18.29 15.58 -1.80
N GLY A 271 19.25 14.66 -1.65
CA GLY A 271 20.54 14.92 -1.02
C GLY A 271 21.50 15.77 -1.84
N GLY A 272 22.59 16.21 -1.22
CA GLY A 272 23.61 17.02 -1.88
C GLY A 272 23.07 18.39 -2.28
N THR A 273 23.23 18.76 -3.56
CA THR A 273 22.77 20.04 -4.12
C THR A 273 21.51 19.89 -4.98
N ALA A 274 20.80 18.77 -4.88
CA ALA A 274 19.58 18.52 -5.67
C ALA A 274 18.43 19.47 -5.30
N LEU A 275 18.46 20.05 -4.10
CA LEU A 275 17.50 21.05 -3.64
C LEU A 275 18.10 22.46 -3.57
N PRO A 276 17.25 23.51 -3.62
CA PRO A 276 17.67 24.88 -3.35
C PRO A 276 18.41 25.02 -2.01
N ALA A 277 19.31 25.99 -1.90
CA ALA A 277 20.11 26.20 -0.69
C ALA A 277 19.25 26.39 0.58
N ALA A 278 18.05 26.95 0.46
CA ALA A 278 17.11 27.13 1.56
C ALA A 278 16.52 25.80 2.12
N SER A 279 16.64 24.69 1.38
CA SER A 279 16.04 23.38 1.69
C SER A 279 17.08 22.31 2.01
N ARG A 280 18.35 22.69 2.17
CA ARG A 280 19.45 21.78 2.50
C ARG A 280 20.40 22.43 3.48
N GLY A 281 21.13 21.61 4.23
CA GLY A 281 22.18 22.13 5.11
C GLY A 281 23.03 21.04 5.72
N ILE A 282 24.11 21.50 6.35
CA ILE A 282 25.07 20.64 7.04
C ILE A 282 25.19 21.04 8.51
N ALA A 283 25.67 20.12 9.33
CA ALA A 283 26.08 20.39 10.70
C ALA A 283 27.31 19.55 11.06
N MET A 284 28.22 20.10 11.87
CA MET A 284 29.29 19.31 12.48
C MET A 284 28.77 18.65 13.74
N VAL A 285 28.57 17.34 13.69
CA VAL A 285 28.00 16.52 14.78
C VAL A 285 29.06 15.57 15.34
N PRO A 286 28.93 15.05 16.58
CA PRO A 286 29.85 14.03 17.10
C PRO A 286 29.94 12.83 16.15
N ALA A 287 31.15 12.35 15.85
CA ALA A 287 31.35 11.24 14.92
C ALA A 287 30.57 9.98 15.33
N THR A 288 30.49 9.72 16.64
CA THR A 288 29.70 8.61 17.21
C THR A 288 28.19 8.75 16.96
N GLU A 289 27.67 9.97 16.87
CA GLU A 289 26.27 10.23 16.53
C GLU A 289 26.02 9.98 15.04
N GLN A 290 26.96 10.39 14.19
CA GLN A 290 26.93 10.15 12.74
C GLN A 290 26.91 8.65 12.40
N ASP A 291 27.74 7.86 13.08
CA ASP A 291 27.79 6.41 12.88
C ASP A 291 26.46 5.74 13.29
N LYS A 292 25.86 6.17 14.40
CA LYS A 292 24.53 5.72 14.84
C LYS A 292 23.45 6.07 13.82
N GLN A 293 23.50 7.26 13.22
CA GLN A 293 22.57 7.68 12.17
C GLN A 293 22.63 6.74 10.96
N GLY A 294 23.83 6.47 10.46
CA GLY A 294 24.03 5.57 9.32
C GLY A 294 23.46 4.17 9.57
N GLY A 295 23.74 3.60 10.75
CA GLY A 295 23.17 2.31 11.16
C GLY A 295 21.65 2.31 11.24
N ARG A 296 21.05 3.36 11.84
CA ARG A 296 19.59 3.51 11.97
C ARG A 296 18.87 3.65 10.62
N ILE A 297 19.43 4.41 9.69
CA ILE A 297 18.88 4.55 8.33
C ILE A 297 18.89 3.20 7.59
N ILE A 298 20.00 2.46 7.66
CA ILE A 298 20.12 1.13 7.03
C ILE A 298 19.13 0.14 7.67
N GLY A 299 19.01 0.15 9.00
CA GLY A 299 18.04 -0.68 9.72
C GLY A 299 16.60 -0.38 9.29
N PHE A 300 16.24 0.90 9.22
CA PHE A 300 14.93 1.34 8.75
C PHE A 300 14.61 0.90 7.32
N TYR A 301 15.56 1.05 6.38
CA TYR A 301 15.36 0.59 5.01
C TYR A 301 15.08 -0.91 4.92
N LYS A 302 15.71 -1.72 5.77
CA LYS A 302 15.43 -3.17 5.84
C LYS A 302 14.08 -3.45 6.51
N GLN A 303 13.81 -2.85 7.67
CA GLN A 303 12.57 -3.08 8.44
C GLN A 303 11.31 -2.69 7.66
N GLU A 304 11.38 -1.61 6.88
CA GLU A 304 10.25 -1.10 6.10
C GLU A 304 10.32 -1.48 4.62
N ARG A 305 11.33 -2.28 4.23
CA ARG A 305 11.66 -2.62 2.84
C ARG A 305 11.62 -1.40 1.92
N VAL A 306 12.22 -0.28 2.33
CA VAL A 306 12.27 0.95 1.50
C VAL A 306 13.26 0.69 0.37
N MET A 307 12.82 0.67 -0.88
CA MET A 307 13.66 0.42 -2.06
C MET A 307 14.13 1.71 -2.74
N ASP A 308 14.92 1.59 -3.80
CA ASP A 308 15.26 2.75 -4.63
C ASP A 308 13.98 3.48 -5.05
N LYS A 309 14.00 4.81 -4.94
CA LYS A 309 12.87 5.73 -5.19
C LYS A 309 11.67 5.60 -4.25
N ASP A 310 11.63 4.64 -3.32
CA ASP A 310 10.59 4.62 -2.29
C ASP A 310 10.69 5.88 -1.44
N GLY A 311 9.55 6.55 -1.29
CA GLY A 311 9.42 7.71 -0.41
C GLY A 311 9.33 7.29 1.07
N PHE A 312 9.88 8.12 1.95
CA PHE A 312 9.78 7.98 3.39
C PHE A 312 9.86 9.36 4.06
N TRP A 313 9.38 9.43 5.30
CA TRP A 313 9.44 10.62 6.14
C TRP A 313 10.53 10.49 7.22
N VAL A 314 10.92 11.61 7.82
CA VAL A 314 11.84 11.68 8.95
C VAL A 314 11.20 12.52 10.04
N ALA A 315 11.03 11.94 11.23
CA ALA A 315 10.48 12.64 12.39
C ALA A 315 11.57 12.87 13.45
N VAL A 316 11.65 14.09 13.96
CA VAL A 316 12.62 14.61 14.94
C VAL A 316 11.97 15.58 15.91
#